data_AF-A0A087A1H9-F1
#
_entry.id   AF-A0A087A1H9-F1
#
_cell.length_a   1.000
_cell.length_b   1.000
_cell.length_c   1.000
_cell.angle_alpha   90.00
_cell.angle_beta   90.00
_cell.angle_gamma   90.00
#
_symmetry.space_group_name_H-M   'P 1'
#
loop_
_entity.id
_entity.type
_entity.pdbx_description
1 polymer ?
#
loop_
_entity_poly.entity_id
_entity_poly.type
_entity_poly.pdbx_seq_one_letter_code
_entity_poly.pdbx_strand_id
1 'polypeptide(L)'
;MADDTAKLVALLRNEVNVLAGDDDRLAEKIAAAIVYVDGAIGGHVVADSVRVDCIVSCAADLYNSRDARLGVMNVADSTLEPFRVSTDPLRSVWPKLNAAGVPTGGLVIA
;
A
#
# COMPACT_ATOMS: atom_id res chain seq x y z
N MET A 1 4.93 -19.31 -6.03
CA MET A 1 4.94 -17.97 -6.67
C MET A 1 3.55 -17.55 -7.16
N ALA A 2 2.89 -18.25 -8.09
CA ALA A 2 1.54 -17.86 -8.55
C ALA A 2 0.45 -17.95 -7.45
N ASP A 3 0.54 -18.94 -6.55
CA ASP A 3 -0.41 -19.15 -5.44
C ASP A 3 -0.33 -18.04 -4.37
N ASP A 4 0.85 -17.48 -4.11
CA ASP A 4 1.03 -16.40 -3.13
C ASP A 4 0.50 -15.06 -3.66
N THR A 5 0.67 -14.78 -4.96
CA THR A 5 0.09 -13.60 -5.59
C THR A 5 -1.44 -13.65 -5.58
N ALA A 6 -2.04 -14.81 -5.88
CA ALA A 6 -3.49 -14.97 -5.85
C ALA A 6 -4.07 -14.71 -4.44
N LYS A 7 -3.40 -15.20 -3.39
CA LYS A 7 -3.75 -14.92 -1.99
C LYS A 7 -3.66 -13.42 -1.66
N LEU A 8 -2.58 -12.77 -2.07
CA LEU A 8 -2.39 -11.33 -1.86
C LEU A 8 -3.46 -10.49 -2.58
N VAL A 9 -3.85 -10.87 -3.80
CA VAL A 9 -4.94 -10.22 -4.54
C VAL A 9 -6.27 -10.38 -3.83
N ALA A 10 -6.57 -11.56 -3.29
CA ALA A 10 -7.79 -11.78 -2.50
C ALA A 10 -7.81 -10.93 -1.21
N LEU A 11 -6.67 -10.82 -0.51
CA LEU A 11 -6.54 -9.97 0.67
C LEU A 11 -6.75 -8.49 0.33
N LEU A 12 -6.09 -8.00 -0.74
CA LEU A 12 -6.25 -6.63 -1.21
C LEU A 12 -7.70 -6.34 -1.61
N ARG A 13 -8.35 -7.26 -2.31
CA ARG A 13 -9.76 -7.13 -2.71
C ARG A 13 -10.67 -6.88 -1.51
N ASN A 14 -10.46 -7.62 -0.43
CA ASN A 14 -11.19 -7.44 0.83
C ASN A 14 -10.89 -6.08 1.46
N GLU A 15 -9.61 -5.68 1.46
CA GLU A 15 -9.15 -4.41 2.04
C GLU A 15 -9.76 -3.19 1.33
N VAL A 16 -9.83 -3.19 0.00
CA VAL A 16 -10.40 -2.10 -0.80
C VAL A 16 -11.91 -2.24 -1.05
N ASN A 17 -12.55 -3.26 -0.47
CA ASN A 17 -13.98 -3.56 -0.58
C ASN A 17 -14.50 -3.63 -2.04
N VAL A 18 -13.75 -4.27 -2.93
CA VAL A 18 -14.14 -4.43 -4.36
C VAL A 18 -14.83 -5.78 -4.57
N LEU A 19 -16.15 -5.75 -4.76
CA LEU A 19 -17.00 -6.94 -4.84
C LEU A 19 -16.74 -7.85 -6.05
N ALA A 20 -16.38 -7.29 -7.21
CA ALA A 20 -16.05 -8.04 -8.43
C ALA A 20 -15.28 -7.16 -9.44
N GLY A 21 -14.54 -7.78 -10.36
CA GLY A 21 -13.76 -7.08 -11.40
C GLY A 21 -12.45 -6.50 -10.87
N ASP A 22 -11.71 -5.80 -11.75
CA ASP A 22 -10.41 -5.17 -11.47
C ASP A 22 -9.26 -6.13 -11.08
N ASP A 23 -9.38 -7.45 -11.31
CA ASP A 23 -8.36 -8.44 -10.94
C ASP A 23 -6.96 -8.11 -11.49
N ASP A 24 -6.85 -7.81 -12.78
CA ASP A 24 -5.57 -7.46 -13.43
C ASP A 24 -4.92 -6.25 -12.75
N ARG A 25 -5.74 -5.27 -12.39
CA ARG A 25 -5.30 -4.06 -11.73
C ARG A 25 -4.87 -4.31 -10.29
N LEU A 26 -5.63 -5.11 -9.54
CA LEU A 26 -5.24 -5.52 -8.18
C LEU A 26 -3.90 -6.27 -8.22
N ALA A 27 -3.72 -7.15 -9.20
CA ALA A 27 -2.45 -7.85 -9.42
C ALA A 27 -1.29 -6.88 -9.75
N GLU A 28 -1.51 -5.88 -10.60
CA GLU A 28 -0.51 -4.82 -10.87
C GLU A 28 -0.12 -4.05 -9.60
N LYS A 29 -1.09 -3.71 -8.73
CA LYS A 29 -0.81 -3.01 -7.47
C LYS A 29 -0.05 -3.88 -6.48
N ILE A 30 -0.39 -5.16 -6.38
CA ILE A 30 0.38 -6.12 -5.58
C ILE A 30 1.82 -6.23 -6.10
N ALA A 31 2.02 -6.34 -7.42
CA ALA A 31 3.35 -6.45 -8.00
C ALA A 31 4.22 -5.22 -7.67
N ALA A 32 3.65 -4.01 -7.78
CA ALA A 32 4.34 -2.78 -7.40
C ALA A 32 4.63 -2.72 -5.89
N ALA A 33 3.65 -3.07 -5.05
CA ALA A 33 3.80 -3.07 -3.60
C ALA A 33 4.88 -4.03 -3.10
N ILE A 34 5.00 -5.22 -3.71
CA ILE A 34 6.07 -6.17 -3.40
C ILE A 34 7.45 -5.51 -3.59
N VAL A 35 7.67 -4.85 -4.73
CA VAL A 35 8.96 -4.18 -5.01
C VAL A 35 9.26 -3.08 -3.99
N TYR A 36 8.28 -2.25 -3.66
CA TYR A 36 8.47 -1.17 -2.68
C TYR A 36 8.74 -1.70 -1.27
N VAL A 37 7.95 -2.68 -0.81
CA VAL A 37 8.09 -3.24 0.54
C VAL A 37 9.39 -4.04 0.68
N ASP A 38 9.76 -4.84 -0.32
CA ASP A 38 11.01 -5.61 -0.26
C ASP A 38 12.24 -4.69 -0.29
N GLY A 39 12.19 -3.63 -1.09
CA GLY A 39 13.22 -2.60 -1.10
C GLY A 39 13.34 -1.88 0.26
N ALA A 40 12.20 -1.59 0.89
CA ALA A 40 12.13 -0.98 2.21
C ALA A 40 12.62 -1.88 3.36
N ILE A 41 12.35 -3.19 3.27
CA ILE A 41 12.84 -4.17 4.24
C ILE A 41 14.36 -4.25 4.20
N GLY A 42 15.01 -4.00 3.06
CA GLY A 42 16.45 -3.74 3.00
C GLY A 42 17.34 -4.85 3.58
N GLY A 43 16.90 -6.11 3.51
CA GLY A 43 17.61 -7.27 4.06
C GLY A 43 17.39 -7.54 5.55
N HIS A 44 16.59 -6.73 6.23
CA HIS A 44 16.15 -7.01 7.60
C HIS A 44 15.25 -8.25 7.65
N VAL A 45 15.32 -9.00 8.75
CA VAL A 45 14.43 -10.15 8.97
C VAL A 45 13.12 -9.63 9.55
N VAL A 46 12.05 -9.80 8.77
CA VAL A 46 10.68 -9.44 9.16
C VAL A 46 9.81 -10.69 9.09
N ALA A 47 8.88 -10.84 10.03
CA ALA A 47 7.94 -11.96 9.99
C ALA A 47 7.08 -11.91 8.71
N ASP A 48 6.83 -13.08 8.10
CA ASP A 48 6.06 -13.17 6.84
C ASP A 48 4.67 -12.52 6.96
N SER A 49 4.01 -12.64 8.11
CA SER A 49 2.71 -11.99 8.36
C SER A 49 2.79 -10.47 8.30
N VAL A 50 3.87 -9.89 8.84
CA VAL A 50 4.11 -8.43 8.79
C VAL A 50 4.45 -7.98 7.38
N ARG A 51 5.26 -8.76 6.66
CA ARG A 51 5.56 -8.49 5.25
C ARG A 51 4.29 -8.50 4.39
N VAL A 52 3.43 -9.50 4.57
CA VAL A 52 2.13 -9.59 3.87
C VAL A 52 1.25 -8.38 4.19
N ASP A 53 1.12 -8.03 5.47
CA ASP A 53 0.35 -6.86 5.91
C ASP A 53 0.88 -5.54 5.30
N CYS A 54 2.20 -5.38 5.23
CA CYS A 54 2.83 -4.23 4.57
C CYS A 54 2.53 -4.18 3.06
N ILE A 55 2.60 -5.31 2.37
CA ILE A 55 2.31 -5.40 0.93
C ILE A 55 0.85 -5.04 0.66
N VAL A 56 -0.09 -5.59 1.43
CA VAL A 56 -1.52 -5.34 1.26
C VAL A 56 -1.85 -3.86 1.50
N SER A 57 -1.30 -3.24 2.56
CA SER A 57 -1.53 -1.81 2.82
C SER A 57 -0.91 -0.89 1.77
N CYS A 58 0.32 -1.17 1.32
CA CYS A 58 0.94 -0.42 0.23
C CYS A 58 0.12 -0.52 -1.05
N ALA A 59 -0.35 -1.72 -1.39
CA ALA A 59 -1.17 -1.92 -2.58
C ALA A 59 -2.53 -1.21 -2.48
N ALA A 60 -3.14 -1.18 -1.29
CA ALA A 60 -4.37 -0.43 -1.05
C ALA A 60 -4.17 1.08 -1.21
N ASP A 61 -3.07 1.64 -0.69
CA ASP A 61 -2.71 3.04 -0.88
C ASP A 61 -2.48 3.37 -2.37
N LEU A 62 -1.76 2.50 -3.09
CA LEU A 62 -1.53 2.64 -4.53
C LEU A 62 -2.81 2.50 -5.37
N TYR A 63 -3.78 1.73 -4.89
CA TYR A 63 -5.07 1.58 -5.53
C TYR A 63 -5.93 2.84 -5.33
N ASN A 64 -6.02 3.33 -4.09
CA ASN A 64 -6.85 4.47 -3.68
C ASN A 64 -6.28 5.82 -4.13
N SER A 65 -4.96 5.95 -4.25
CA SER A 65 -4.31 7.16 -4.76
C SER A 65 -4.67 7.50 -6.22
N ARG A 66 -5.26 6.56 -6.98
CA ARG A 66 -5.87 6.87 -8.30
C ARG A 66 -6.87 8.03 -8.18
N ASP A 67 -7.68 8.00 -7.13
CA ASP A 67 -8.79 8.94 -6.95
C ASP A 67 -8.29 10.28 -6.37
N ALA A 68 -6.99 10.36 -6.05
CA ALA A 68 -6.28 11.54 -5.57
C ALA A 68 -5.25 12.06 -6.61
N ARG A 69 -5.72 12.45 -7.81
CA ARG A 69 -4.84 13.04 -8.84
C ARG A 69 -4.11 14.26 -8.28
N LEU A 70 -2.78 14.30 -8.41
CA LEU A 70 -1.90 15.34 -7.85
C LEU A 70 -1.89 15.43 -6.31
N GLY A 71 -2.23 14.34 -5.61
CA GLY A 71 -2.23 14.31 -4.15
C GLY A 71 -3.41 15.07 -3.54
N VAL A 72 -4.49 15.29 -4.28
CA VAL A 72 -5.72 15.90 -3.78
C VAL A 72 -6.87 14.92 -4.03
N MET A 73 -7.47 14.41 -2.95
CA MET A 73 -8.64 13.55 -3.04
C MET A 73 -9.90 14.41 -3.15
N ASN A 74 -10.69 14.17 -4.19
CA ASN A 74 -11.99 14.80 -4.37
C ASN A 74 -13.09 13.77 -4.09
N VAL A 75 -13.86 13.98 -3.01
CA VAL A 75 -15.00 13.14 -2.67
C VAL A 75 -16.19 13.61 -3.51
N ALA A 76 -16.99 12.68 -4.06
CA ALA A 76 -18.17 13.02 -4.85
C ALA A 76 -19.29 13.73 -4.03
N ASP A 77 -19.12 13.79 -2.71
CA ASP A 77 -19.94 14.55 -1.80
C ASP A 77 -19.51 16.02 -1.80
N SER A 78 -20.38 16.89 -2.31
CA SER A 78 -20.15 18.33 -2.43
C SER A 78 -20.06 19.08 -1.09
N THR A 79 -20.22 18.39 0.04
CA THR A 79 -20.09 18.98 1.38
C THR A 79 -18.67 18.91 1.95
N LEU A 80 -17.79 18.10 1.36
CA LEU A 80 -16.41 17.94 1.80
C LEU A 80 -15.45 18.68 0.88
N GLU A 81 -14.62 19.53 1.47
CA GLU A 81 -13.55 20.19 0.73
C GLU A 81 -12.45 19.19 0.35
N PRO A 82 -11.84 19.31 -0.84
CA PRO A 82 -10.73 18.46 -1.25
C PRO A 82 -9.56 18.54 -0.26
N PHE A 83 -9.01 17.39 0.12
CA PHE A 83 -7.90 17.33 1.07
C PHE A 83 -6.66 16.69 0.44
N ARG A 84 -5.48 17.06 0.98
CA ARG A 84 -4.21 16.52 0.51
C ARG A 84 -3.98 15.11 1.04
N VAL A 85 -3.58 14.22 0.14
CA VAL A 85 -3.16 12.84 0.43
C VAL A 85 -1.67 12.74 0.17
N SER A 86 -0.95 12.01 1.04
CA SER A 86 0.47 11.75 0.84
C SER A 86 0.72 11.08 -0.51
N THR A 87 1.75 11.52 -1.22
CA THR A 87 2.23 10.89 -2.45
C THR A 87 3.25 9.79 -2.18
N ASP A 88 3.68 9.63 -0.92
CA ASP A 88 4.58 8.54 -0.53
C ASP A 88 3.85 7.19 -0.60
N PRO A 89 4.29 6.26 -1.47
CA PRO A 89 3.65 4.94 -1.63
C PRO A 89 3.78 4.04 -0.40
N LEU A 90 4.68 4.35 0.54
CA LEU A 90 4.96 3.56 1.72
C LEU A 90 4.51 4.23 3.03
N ARG A 91 3.70 5.29 2.93
CA ARG A 91 3.19 6.06 4.08
C ARG A 91 2.57 5.18 5.16
N SER A 92 1.72 4.21 4.79
CA SER A 92 1.09 3.28 5.74
C SER A 92 2.01 2.15 6.20
N VAL A 93 3.09 1.88 5.46
CA VAL A 93 4.03 0.79 5.71
C VAL A 93 5.09 1.17 6.74
N TRP A 94 5.55 2.44 6.75
CA TRP A 94 6.61 2.87 7.64
C TRP A 94 6.37 2.58 9.12
N PRO A 95 5.20 2.89 9.71
CA PRO A 95 4.96 2.57 11.11
C PRO A 95 5.02 1.06 11.41
N LYS A 96 4.59 0.23 10.46
CA LYS A 96 4.55 -1.24 10.59
C LYS A 96 5.95 -1.83 10.58
N LEU A 97 6.77 -1.41 9.62
CA LEU A 97 8.16 -1.82 9.50
C LEU A 97 9.01 -1.32 10.67
N ASN A 98 8.77 -0.10 11.17
CA ASN A 98 9.41 0.40 12.39
C ASN A 98 9.09 -0.48 13.61
N ALA A 99 7.82 -0.85 13.79
CA ALA A 99 7.39 -1.75 14.87
C ALA A 99 8.02 -3.15 14.74
N ALA A 100 8.36 -3.57 13.52
CA ALA A 100 9.07 -4.82 13.23
C ALA A 100 10.60 -4.71 13.37
N GLY A 101 11.14 -3.56 13.77
CA GLY A 101 12.58 -3.35 13.95
C GLY A 101 13.35 -3.03 12.67
N VAL A 102 12.66 -2.73 11.56
CA VAL A 102 13.28 -2.17 10.36
C VAL A 102 13.42 -0.66 10.57
N PRO A 103 14.62 -0.09 10.44
CA PRO A 103 14.82 1.35 10.54
C PRO A 103 14.19 2.04 9.34
N THR A 104 12.93 2.42 9.46
CA THR A 104 12.19 3.15 8.43
C THR A 104 12.40 4.64 8.57
N GLY A 105 13.02 5.25 7.57
CA GLY A 105 13.22 6.69 7.53
C GLY A 105 14.11 7.19 8.66
N GLY A 106 15.41 7.33 8.39
CA GLY A 106 16.11 8.47 8.96
C GLY A 106 15.28 9.70 8.61
N LEU A 107 14.93 10.53 9.59
CA LEU A 107 14.25 11.79 9.34
C LEU A 107 14.94 12.48 8.16
N VAL A 108 14.24 12.62 7.03
CA VAL A 108 14.54 13.72 6.12
C VAL A 108 14.04 14.95 6.87
N ILE A 109 14.91 15.51 7.70
CA ILE A 109 14.74 16.88 8.18
C ILE A 109 14.85 17.75 6.92
N ALA A 110 13.70 18.27 6.46
CA ALA A 110 13.64 19.39 5.53
C ALA A 110 13.81 20.70 6.30
#